data_AF-A0AAV5YPN8-F1
#
_entry.id   AF-A0AAV5YPN8-F1
#
_cell.length_a   1.000
_cell.length_b   1.000
_cell.length_c   1.000
_cell.angle_alpha   90.00
_cell.angle_beta   90.00
_cell.angle_gamma   90.00
#
_symmetry.space_group_name_H-M   'P 1'
#
loop_
_entity.id
_entity.type
_entity.pdbx_description
1 polymer ?
#
loop_
_entity_poly.entity_id
_entity_poly.type
_entity_poly.pdbx_seq_one_letter_code
_entity_poly.pdbx_strand_id
1 'polypeptide(L)'
;MKIRARSATGEARLEKIPVYCYQCVAGPDLLKVVVKDGVAVGVEPNTEMADVHPAGGTVCVRAYALIQKLYNPARIRQPMRRTNPRKGRNEDP
;
A
#
# COMPACT_ATOMS: atom_id res chain seq x y z
N MET A 1 13.47 -9.13 -6.18
CA MET A 1 12.21 -9.40 -5.46
C MET A 1 11.75 -10.79 -5.85
N LYS A 2 11.94 -11.80 -5.01
CA LYS A 2 11.58 -13.20 -5.36
C LYS A 2 10.06 -13.34 -5.32
N ILE A 3 9.42 -13.41 -6.48
CA ILE A 3 7.99 -13.76 -6.58
C ILE A 3 7.87 -15.19 -6.06
N ARG A 4 7.30 -15.36 -4.87
CA ARG A 4 7.08 -16.70 -4.27
C ARG A 4 5.86 -17.32 -4.93
N ALA A 5 5.98 -18.59 -5.34
CA ALA A 5 4.94 -19.33 -6.04
C ALA A 5 3.64 -19.49 -5.22
N ARG A 6 2.53 -19.72 -5.91
CA ARG A 6 1.20 -20.00 -5.32
C ARG A 6 1.21 -21.32 -4.53
N SER A 7 0.33 -21.43 -3.55
CA SER A 7 0.11 -22.65 -2.76
C SER A 7 -0.23 -23.84 -3.65
N ALA A 8 0.40 -24.99 -3.41
CA ALA A 8 0.16 -26.23 -4.16
C ALA A 8 -1.17 -26.92 -3.78
N THR A 9 -1.77 -26.52 -2.66
CA THR A 9 -2.85 -27.26 -1.99
C THR A 9 -4.25 -26.68 -2.19
N GLY A 10 -4.42 -25.69 -3.07
CA GLY A 10 -5.74 -25.07 -3.33
C GLY A 10 -6.25 -24.13 -2.22
N GLU A 11 -5.65 -24.16 -1.03
CA GLU A 11 -5.88 -23.16 0.02
C GLU A 11 -5.13 -21.86 -0.27
N ALA A 12 -5.81 -20.73 -0.03
CA ALA A 12 -5.25 -19.41 -0.22
C ALA A 12 -4.17 -19.13 0.83
N ARG A 13 -2.96 -18.76 0.38
CA ARG A 13 -1.86 -18.40 1.26
C ARG A 13 -2.10 -17.00 1.82
N LEU A 14 -2.28 -16.88 3.13
CA LEU A 14 -2.44 -15.62 3.84
C LEU A 14 -1.16 -15.23 4.59
N GLU A 15 -0.67 -14.02 4.37
CA GLU A 15 0.50 -13.46 5.04
C GLU A 15 0.18 -12.06 5.58
N LYS A 16 0.82 -11.70 6.69
CA LYS A 16 0.72 -10.38 7.30
C LYS A 16 2.11 -9.76 7.34
N ILE A 17 2.36 -8.78 6.49
CA ILE A 17 3.68 -8.17 6.31
C ILE A 17 3.71 -6.85 7.08
N PRO A 18 4.60 -6.66 8.07
CA PRO A 18 4.72 -5.39 8.79
C PRO A 18 5.29 -4.30 7.86
N VAL A 19 4.62 -3.14 7.81
CA VAL A 19 4.97 -2.00 6.97
C VAL A 19 4.65 -0.70 7.73
N TYR A 20 5.25 0.40 7.29
CA TYR A 20 4.98 1.74 7.78
C TYR A 20 3.99 2.51 6.89
N CYS A 21 3.06 3.24 7.50
CA CYS A 21 2.19 4.19 6.79
C CYS A 21 2.83 5.57 6.72
N TYR A 22 2.95 6.13 5.51
CA TYR A 22 3.47 7.48 5.25
C TYR A 22 2.44 8.40 4.58
N GLN A 23 1.14 8.25 4.86
CA GLN A 23 0.13 9.12 4.27
C GLN A 23 0.12 10.55 4.86
N CYS A 24 0.75 10.77 6.01
CA CYS A 24 0.82 12.08 6.66
C CYS A 24 2.04 12.20 7.58
N VAL A 25 2.21 13.38 8.17
CA VAL A 25 3.31 13.69 9.09
C VAL A 25 3.12 13.17 10.52
N ALA A 26 1.93 12.65 10.85
CA ALA A 26 1.69 12.00 12.14
C ALA A 26 2.35 10.60 12.22
N GLY A 27 2.88 10.09 11.10
CA GLY A 27 3.51 8.78 11.00
C GLY A 27 5.04 8.79 11.17
N PRO A 28 5.65 7.59 11.18
CA PRO A 28 5.11 6.40 10.53
C PRO A 28 4.22 5.52 11.43
N ASP A 29 2.93 5.36 11.08
CA ASP A 29 2.06 4.40 11.78
C ASP A 29 2.51 2.97 11.46
N LEU A 30 2.50 2.11 12.48
CA LEU A 30 2.89 0.71 12.40
C LEU A 30 1.69 -0.15 12.01
N LEU A 31 1.73 -0.80 10.84
CA LEU A 31 0.62 -1.62 10.34
C LEU A 31 1.12 -2.94 9.76
N LYS A 32 0.19 -3.86 9.51
CA LYS A 32 0.44 -5.06 8.70
C LYS A 32 -0.40 -5.01 7.43
N VAL A 33 0.22 -5.29 6.29
CA VAL A 33 -0.48 -5.51 5.02
C VAL A 33 -0.89 -6.98 4.98
N VAL A 34 -2.18 -7.23 4.81
CA VAL A 34 -2.73 -8.57 4.60
C VAL A 34 -2.55 -8.92 3.13
N VAL A 35 -1.80 -9.99 2.86
CA VAL A 35 -1.49 -10.47 1.51
C VAL A 35 -2.13 -11.85 1.34
N LYS A 36 -2.95 -12.01 0.31
CA LYS A 36 -3.57 -13.27 -0.10
C LYS A 36 -3.03 -13.68 -1.47
N ASP A 37 -2.36 -14.82 -1.54
CA ASP A 37 -1.78 -15.37 -2.79
C ASP A 37 -0.89 -14.36 -3.54
N GLY A 38 -0.11 -13.58 -2.79
CA GLY A 38 0.78 -12.54 -3.34
C GLY A 38 0.09 -11.21 -3.69
N VAL A 39 -1.21 -11.07 -3.46
CA VAL A 39 -1.98 -9.85 -3.68
C VAL A 39 -2.28 -9.18 -2.34
N ALA A 40 -1.98 -7.88 -2.20
CA ALA A 40 -2.37 -7.13 -1.01
C ALA A 40 -3.89 -6.94 -1.02
N VAL A 41 -4.59 -7.39 0.02
CA VAL A 41 -6.06 -7.35 0.09
C VAL A 41 -6.60 -6.46 1.20
N GLY A 42 -5.75 -6.08 2.15
CA GLY A 42 -6.15 -5.29 3.30
C GLY A 42 -4.96 -4.75 4.08
N VAL A 43 -5.27 -3.93 5.07
CA VAL A 43 -4.33 -3.52 6.12
C VAL A 43 -5.00 -3.73 7.47
N GLU A 44 -4.19 -3.99 8.49
CA GLU A 44 -4.63 -4.09 9.88
C GLU A 44 -3.67 -3.34 10.80
N PRO A 45 -4.16 -2.87 11.97
CA PRO A 45 -3.32 -2.43 13.07
C PRO A 45 -2.20 -3.41 13.39
N ASN A 46 -1.01 -2.90 13.74
CA ASN A 46 0.03 -3.74 14.32
C ASN A 46 -0.01 -3.67 15.85
N THR A 47 -0.91 -4.43 16.46
CA THR A 47 -1.11 -4.46 17.92
C THR A 47 0.08 -5.04 18.70
N GLU A 48 1.01 -5.73 18.05
CA GLU A 48 2.27 -6.16 18.68
C GLU A 48 3.14 -4.96 19.09
N MET A 49 2.86 -3.77 18.55
CA MET A 49 3.58 -2.54 18.86
C MET A 49 2.80 -1.65 19.84
N ALA A 50 1.81 -2.20 20.55
CA ALA A 50 0.97 -1.43 21.46
C ALA A 50 1.74 -0.69 22.55
N ASP A 51 2.83 -1.28 23.06
CA ASP A 51 3.63 -0.71 24.15
C ASP A 51 4.53 0.45 23.72
N VAL A 52 4.80 0.58 22.41
CA VAL A 52 5.72 1.60 21.87
C VAL A 52 5.03 2.62 20.96
N HIS A 53 3.86 2.29 20.43
CA HIS A 53 3.11 3.16 19.53
C HIS A 53 2.12 4.03 20.32
N PRO A 54 2.09 5.36 20.13
CA PRO A 54 1.27 6.27 20.93
C PRO A 54 -0.25 6.00 20.86
N ALA A 55 -0.71 5.32 19.81
CA ALA A 55 -2.10 4.90 19.66
C ALA A 55 -2.33 3.39 19.90
N GLY A 56 -1.47 2.72 20.68
CA GLY A 56 -1.65 1.30 21.02
C GLY A 56 -1.59 0.36 19.81
N GLY A 57 -0.76 0.69 18.81
CA GLY A 57 -0.64 -0.06 17.55
C GLY A 57 -1.80 0.11 16.56
N THR A 58 -2.78 0.97 16.87
CA THR A 58 -3.90 1.29 15.97
C THR A 58 -3.51 2.28 14.88
N VAL A 59 -4.31 2.31 13.81
CA VAL A 59 -4.10 3.17 12.64
C VAL A 59 -5.32 4.06 12.38
N CYS A 60 -5.08 5.25 11.80
CA CYS A 60 -6.17 6.12 11.39
C CYS A 60 -6.93 5.56 10.16
N VAL A 61 -8.13 6.09 9.91
CA VAL A 61 -9.00 5.65 8.81
C VAL A 61 -8.35 5.70 7.42
N ARG A 62 -7.37 6.59 7.23
CA ARG A 62 -6.66 6.74 5.95
C ARG A 62 -5.78 5.54 5.61
N ALA A 63 -5.30 4.80 6.62
CA ALA A 63 -4.49 3.61 6.37
C ALA A 63 -5.27 2.56 5.60
N TYR A 64 -6.57 2.38 5.89
CA TYR A 64 -7.43 1.41 5.19
C TYR A 64 -7.60 1.72 3.70
N ALA A 65 -7.44 2.97 3.28
CA ALA A 65 -7.50 3.37 1.87
C ALA A 65 -6.21 3.07 1.08
N LEU A 66 -5.13 2.62 1.72
CA LEU A 66 -3.85 2.33 1.06
C LEU A 66 -3.97 1.29 -0.07
N ILE A 67 -4.82 0.28 0.12
CA ILE A 67 -5.07 -0.75 -0.90
C ILE A 67 -5.70 -0.12 -2.15
N GLN A 68 -6.69 0.76 -1.97
CA GLN A 68 -7.32 1.48 -3.08
C GLN A 68 -6.33 2.42 -3.80
N LYS A 69 -5.43 3.07 -3.04
CA LYS A 69 -4.35 3.89 -3.62
C LYS A 69 -3.37 3.06 -4.44
N LEU A 70 -3.02 1.86 -3.97
CA LEU A 70 -2.12 0.93 -4.69
C LEU A 70 -2.75 0.43 -5.99
N TYR A 71 -4.02 0.06 -5.95
CA TYR A 71 -4.77 -0.48 -7.09
C TYR A 71 -5.61 0.56 -7.83
N ASN A 72 -5.22 1.84 -7.79
CA ASN A 72 -5.90 2.87 -8.56
C ASN A 72 -5.82 2.53 -10.06
N PRO A 73 -6.96 2.42 -10.79
CA PRO A 73 -6.97 2.04 -12.20
C PRO A 73 -6.20 3.02 -13.10
N ALA A 74 -6.06 4.29 -12.68
CA ALA A 74 -5.30 5.33 -13.37
C ALA A 74 -3.81 5.37 -13.01
N ARG A 75 -3.28 4.36 -12.29
CA ARG A 75 -1.85 4.31 -11.90
C ARG A 75 -0.94 4.25 -13.14
N ILE A 76 0.00 5.18 -13.24
CA ILE A 76 1.03 5.22 -14.29
C ILE A 76 1.88 3.94 -14.19
N ARG A 77 2.04 3.23 -15.32
CA ARG A 77 2.71 1.91 -15.39
C ARG A 77 4.08 1.91 -16.06
N GLN A 78 4.43 3.02 -16.72
CA GLN A 78 5.67 3.16 -17.46
C GLN A 78 6.19 4.60 -17.34
N PRO A 79 7.51 4.83 -17.49
CA PRO A 79 8.05 6.16 -17.69
C PRO A 79 7.38 6.86 -18.88
N MET A 80 7.16 8.16 -18.78
CA MET A 80 6.55 8.96 -19.84
C MET A 80 7.39 10.21 -20.10
N ARG A 81 7.44 10.66 -21.35
CA ARG A 81 8.07 11.92 -21.76
C ARG A 81 7.04 12.79 -22.45
N ARG A 82 6.98 14.06 -22.07
CA ARG A 82 6.14 15.05 -22.77
C ARG A 82 6.61 15.26 -24.21
N THR A 83 5.67 15.40 -25.13
CA THR A 83 5.95 15.67 -26.54
C THR A 83 5.66 17.12 -26.94
N ASN A 84 4.76 17.81 -26.23
CA ASN A 84 4.54 19.24 -26.45
C ASN A 84 5.62 20.08 -25.74
N PRO A 85 6.35 20.98 -26.42
CA PRO A 85 7.32 21.86 -25.78
C PRO A 85 6.70 22.93 -24.85
N ARG A 86 5.44 23.33 -25.09
CA ARG A 86 4.73 24.33 -24.26
C ARG A 86 4.11 23.67 -23.03
N LYS A 87 3.99 24.38 -21.91
CA LYS A 87 3.35 23.88 -20.67
C LYS A 87 2.21 24.81 -20.28
N GLY A 88 1.05 24.26 -19.98
CA GLY A 88 -0.11 25.02 -19.54
C GLY A 88 -1.31 24.13 -19.22
N ARG A 89 -2.30 24.67 -18.51
CA ARG A 89 -3.55 23.95 -18.21
C ARG A 89 -4.35 23.59 -19.47
N ASN A 90 -4.22 24.43 -20.51
CA ASN A 90 -4.91 24.29 -21.80
C ASN A 90 -3.99 23.77 -22.91
N GLU A 91 -2.78 23.32 -22.56
CA GLU A 91 -1.82 22.75 -23.50
C GLU A 91 -1.86 21.22 -23.39
N ASP A 92 -2.03 20.52 -24.51
CA ASP A 92 -1.96 19.07 -24.54
C ASP A 92 -0.54 18.59 -24.15
N PRO A 93 -0.36 17.54 -23.32
CA PRO A 93 0.94 17.15 -22.77
C PRO A 93 2.07 16.82 -23.73
#